data_AF-A0A2M7QJF3-F1
#
_entry.id   AF-A0A2M7QJF3-F1
#
_cell.length_a   1.000
_cell.length_b   1.000
_cell.length_c   1.000
_cell.angle_alpha   90.00
_cell.angle_beta   90.00
_cell.angle_gamma   90.00
#
_symmetry.space_group_name_H-M   'P 1'
#
loop_
_entity.id
_entity.type
_entity.pdbx_description
1 polymer ?
#
loop_
_entity_poly.entity_id
_entity_poly.type
_entity_poly.pdbx_seq_one_letter_code
_entity_poly.pdbx_strand_id
1 'polypeptide(L)'
;GRALSAPTAYQTGTFTPQDNGIWTGTVDFNVPVGGGYTILVKGPKHLQKKVCTNKPTENPAGFYHCSEGNVQLVAGNNDIDLSGVILLAGDLPAADGSQSGLIDTYDVSTIRQNFQTTDQAKIALGDLDLDGGITTLDWSLLVQSLGIKYDEE
;
A
#
# COMPACT_ATOMS: atom_id res chain seq x y z
N GLY A 1 7.41 16.35 -19.50
CA GLY A 1 6.94 16.15 -18.12
C GLY A 1 6.33 17.43 -17.63
N ARG A 2 5.04 17.43 -17.28
CA ARG A 2 4.41 18.58 -16.60
C ARG A 2 4.96 18.64 -15.17
N ALA A 3 5.60 19.75 -14.81
CA ALA A 3 5.96 20.00 -13.43
C ALA A 3 4.68 20.07 -12.58
N LEU A 4 4.68 19.38 -11.44
CA LEU A 4 3.61 19.54 -10.45
C LEU A 4 3.62 21.00 -9.99
N SER A 5 2.46 21.67 -10.03
CA SER A 5 2.32 23.07 -9.62
C SER A 5 2.36 23.26 -8.09
N ALA A 6 2.41 22.16 -7.33
CA ALA A 6 2.46 22.13 -5.87
C ALA A 6 3.29 20.92 -5.38
N PRO A 7 3.92 21.02 -4.20
CA PRO A 7 4.58 19.88 -3.56
C PRO A 7 3.57 18.76 -3.23
N THR A 8 4.04 17.50 -3.23
CA THR A 8 3.22 16.36 -2.79
C THR A 8 2.80 16.53 -1.34
N ALA A 9 1.49 16.48 -1.07
CA ALA A 9 0.94 16.53 0.27
C ALA A 9 0.77 15.10 0.82
N TYR A 10 1.22 14.88 2.05
CA TYR A 10 1.06 13.62 2.77
C TYR A 10 0.17 13.82 3.98
N GLN A 11 -0.69 12.85 4.25
CA GLN A 11 -1.55 12.78 5.42
C GLN A 11 -1.66 11.34 5.88
N THR A 12 -1.83 11.15 7.20
CA THR A 12 -2.14 9.85 7.78
C THR A 12 -3.64 9.81 8.07
N GLY A 13 -4.32 8.80 7.55
CA GLY A 13 -5.73 8.54 7.81
C GLY A 13 -5.93 7.18 8.48
N THR A 14 -6.97 7.05 9.29
CA THR A 14 -7.41 5.76 9.81
C THR A 14 -8.34 5.10 8.79
N PHE A 15 -8.02 3.86 8.44
CA PHE A 15 -8.85 3.03 7.58
C PHE A 15 -9.31 1.81 8.36
N THR A 16 -10.56 1.42 8.15
CA THR A 16 -11.17 0.24 8.76
C THR A 16 -11.27 -0.87 7.70
N PRO A 17 -10.71 -2.06 7.95
CA PRO A 17 -10.87 -3.19 7.04
C PRO A 17 -12.32 -3.69 7.05
N GLN A 18 -12.78 -4.14 5.89
CA GLN A 18 -14.05 -4.83 5.69
C GLN A 18 -13.81 -6.32 5.43
N ASP A 19 -14.86 -7.14 5.56
CA ASP A 19 -14.78 -8.60 5.42
C ASP A 19 -14.35 -9.08 4.01
N ASN A 20 -14.39 -8.19 3.01
CA ASN A 20 -13.99 -8.47 1.63
C ASN A 20 -12.54 -8.04 1.32
N GLY A 21 -11.76 -7.65 2.34
CA GLY A 21 -10.39 -7.17 2.17
C GLY A 21 -10.27 -5.71 1.70
N ILE A 22 -11.39 -4.99 1.55
CA ILE A 22 -11.37 -3.55 1.22
C ILE A 22 -11.24 -2.74 2.51
N TRP A 23 -10.39 -1.71 2.46
CA TRP A 23 -10.20 -0.78 3.56
C TRP A 23 -10.92 0.52 3.23
N THR A 24 -11.71 1.04 4.18
CA THR A 24 -12.47 2.29 4.00
C THR A 24 -12.12 3.32 5.06
N GLY A 25 -12.04 4.59 4.68
CA GLY A 25 -11.68 5.68 5.58
C GLY A 25 -11.79 7.04 4.89
N THR A 26 -11.63 8.10 5.68
CA THR A 26 -11.63 9.49 5.21
C THR A 26 -10.37 10.18 5.68
N VAL A 27 -9.80 11.03 4.84
CA VAL A 27 -8.61 11.82 5.14
C VAL A 27 -8.77 13.21 4.52
N ASP A 28 -8.37 14.23 5.28
CA ASP A 28 -8.51 15.62 4.88
C ASP A 28 -7.19 16.15 4.29
N PHE A 29 -7.26 16.72 3.09
CA PHE A 29 -6.12 17.35 2.43
C PHE A 29 -6.38 18.83 2.17
N ASN A 30 -5.36 19.67 2.37
CA ASN A 30 -5.37 21.06 1.92
C ASN A 30 -4.58 21.17 0.61
N VAL A 31 -5.23 20.84 -0.51
CA VAL A 31 -4.66 20.89 -1.86
C VAL A 31 -5.59 21.66 -2.81
N PRO A 32 -5.07 22.30 -3.87
CA PRO A 32 -5.91 22.95 -4.86
C PRO A 32 -6.92 21.99 -5.50
N VAL A 33 -8.09 22.50 -5.84
CA VAL A 33 -9.02 21.77 -6.72
C VAL A 33 -8.47 21.73 -8.15
N GLY A 34 -8.82 20.71 -8.91
CA GLY A 34 -8.33 20.55 -10.28
C GLY A 34 -8.04 19.11 -10.66
N GLY A 35 -7.61 18.92 -11.91
CA GLY A 35 -7.21 17.62 -12.46
C GLY A 35 -5.70 17.46 -12.51
N GLY A 36 -5.26 16.29 -12.93
CA GLY A 36 -3.84 15.98 -13.06
C GLY A 36 -3.24 15.31 -11.83
N TYR A 37 -4.05 15.00 -10.81
CA TYR A 37 -3.57 14.41 -9.57
C TYR A 37 -3.27 12.92 -9.76
N THR A 38 -2.32 12.48 -8.95
CA THR A 38 -2.02 11.09 -8.67
C THR A 38 -2.07 10.93 -7.17
N ILE A 39 -2.58 9.80 -6.70
CA ILE A 39 -2.69 9.44 -5.29
C ILE A 39 -1.59 8.45 -4.97
N LEU A 40 -0.91 8.66 -3.85
CA LEU A 40 0.07 7.73 -3.30
C LEU A 40 -0.55 7.12 -2.04
N VAL A 41 -0.76 5.80 -2.03
CA VAL A 41 -1.30 5.09 -0.87
C VAL A 41 -0.24 4.14 -0.34
N LYS A 42 -0.03 4.18 0.98
CA LYS A 42 0.91 3.31 1.68
C LYS A 42 0.26 2.80 2.96
N GLY A 43 0.20 1.48 3.09
CA GLY A 43 -0.21 0.81 4.32
C GLY A 43 0.99 0.46 5.21
N PRO A 44 0.74 0.04 6.47
CA PRO A 44 1.78 -0.11 7.50
C PRO A 44 2.80 -1.22 7.23
N LYS A 45 2.48 -2.16 6.33
CA LYS A 45 3.35 -3.27 5.89
C LYS A 45 3.34 -3.44 4.36
N HIS A 46 2.90 -2.40 3.63
CA HIS A 46 2.66 -2.47 2.19
C HIS A 46 3.64 -1.60 1.42
N LEU A 47 3.96 -2.03 0.20
CA LEU A 47 4.59 -1.18 -0.80
C LEU A 47 3.67 -0.02 -1.15
N GLN A 48 4.25 1.16 -1.36
CA GLN A 48 3.49 2.33 -1.78
C GLN A 48 2.99 2.14 -3.22
N LYS A 49 1.68 2.28 -3.44
CA LYS A 49 1.09 2.24 -4.78
C LYS A 49 0.75 3.66 -5.25
N LYS A 50 1.16 3.96 -6.49
CA LYS A 50 0.79 5.16 -7.24
C LYS A 50 -0.50 4.87 -8.02
N VAL A 51 -1.55 5.66 -7.82
CA VAL A 51 -2.84 5.53 -8.50
C VAL A 51 -3.21 6.81 -9.24
N CYS A 52 -3.59 6.70 -10.51
CA CYS A 52 -3.81 7.85 -11.37
C CYS A 52 -5.28 8.11 -11.73
N THR A 53 -6.23 7.30 -11.27
CA THR A 53 -7.66 7.42 -11.62
C THR A 53 -8.55 7.14 -10.41
N ASN A 54 -9.75 7.72 -10.35
CA ASN A 54 -10.66 7.56 -9.20
C ASN A 54 -11.30 6.17 -9.07
N LYS A 55 -11.18 5.32 -10.10
CA LYS A 55 -11.67 3.94 -10.16
C LYS A 55 -10.68 3.10 -10.98
N PRO A 56 -9.46 2.86 -10.46
CA PRO A 56 -8.46 2.12 -11.19
C PRO A 56 -8.92 0.67 -11.37
N THR A 57 -8.39 0.01 -12.40
CA THR A 57 -8.55 -1.43 -12.60
C THR A 57 -7.19 -2.00 -12.94
N GLU A 58 -6.88 -3.17 -12.39
CA GLU A 58 -5.68 -3.92 -12.70
C GLU A 58 -6.03 -5.23 -13.40
N ASN A 59 -5.14 -5.66 -14.30
CA ASN A 59 -5.23 -6.95 -14.95
C ASN A 59 -3.85 -7.31 -15.52
N PRO A 60 -3.16 -8.34 -14.99
CA PRO A 60 -3.58 -9.24 -13.91
C PRO A 60 -3.55 -8.60 -12.51
N ALA A 61 -4.07 -9.32 -11.50
CA ALA A 61 -4.11 -8.88 -10.11
C ALA A 61 -2.70 -8.51 -9.59
N GLY A 62 -2.59 -7.39 -8.89
CA GLY A 62 -1.36 -6.76 -8.41
C GLY A 62 -0.59 -5.92 -9.45
N PHE A 63 -0.88 -6.08 -10.75
CA PHE A 63 -0.21 -5.36 -11.84
C PHE A 63 -1.02 -4.13 -12.24
N TYR A 64 -0.66 -3.01 -11.62
CA TYR A 64 -1.24 -1.70 -11.94
C TYR A 64 -0.13 -0.70 -12.24
N HIS A 65 -0.14 -0.18 -13.46
CA HIS A 65 0.77 0.86 -13.90
C HIS A 65 0.00 2.08 -14.42
N CYS A 66 0.47 3.27 -14.07
CA CYS A 66 -0.05 4.51 -14.62
C CYS A 66 1.03 5.58 -14.79
N SER A 67 1.05 6.20 -15.96
CA SER A 67 2.00 7.25 -16.32
C SER A 67 1.50 8.64 -15.90
N GLU A 68 0.26 8.98 -16.28
CA GLU A 68 -0.32 10.31 -16.14
C GLU A 68 -1.43 10.36 -15.09
N GLY A 69 -1.38 11.35 -14.20
CA GLY A 69 -2.41 11.62 -13.21
C GLY A 69 -3.70 12.14 -13.86
N ASN A 70 -4.81 11.46 -13.59
CA ASN A 70 -6.15 11.77 -14.09
C ASN A 70 -7.18 11.86 -12.95
N VAL A 71 -6.72 11.90 -11.69
CA VAL A 71 -7.59 12.17 -10.55
C VAL A 71 -8.01 13.63 -10.59
N GLN A 72 -9.32 13.83 -10.49
CA GLN A 72 -9.94 15.15 -10.42
C GLN A 72 -10.40 15.40 -8.98
N LEU A 73 -9.94 16.52 -8.42
CA LEU A 73 -10.35 17.00 -7.10
C LEU A 73 -11.35 18.15 -7.25
N VAL A 74 -12.44 18.06 -6.50
CA VAL A 74 -13.43 19.11 -6.30
C VAL A 74 -13.37 19.66 -4.88
N ALA A 75 -13.93 20.84 -4.65
CA ALA A 75 -14.03 21.41 -3.32
C ALA A 75 -14.94 20.55 -2.44
N GLY A 76 -14.52 20.29 -1.20
CA GLY A 76 -15.25 19.43 -0.27
C GLY A 76 -14.90 17.95 -0.46
N ASN A 77 -15.92 17.09 -0.42
CA ASN A 77 -15.73 15.64 -0.40
C ASN A 77 -15.44 15.10 -1.80
N ASN A 78 -14.41 14.25 -1.90
CA ASN A 78 -14.05 13.52 -3.10
C ASN A 78 -14.23 12.03 -2.81
N ASP A 79 -15.07 11.35 -3.60
CA ASP A 79 -15.24 9.90 -3.53
C ASP A 79 -14.25 9.23 -4.48
N ILE A 80 -13.28 8.52 -3.91
CA ILE A 80 -12.17 7.91 -4.63
C ILE A 80 -12.15 6.43 -4.24
N ASP A 81 -12.52 5.59 -5.19
CA ASP A 81 -12.62 4.15 -5.01
C ASP A 81 -11.35 3.49 -5.57
N LEU A 82 -10.49 3.04 -4.66
CA LEU A 82 -9.22 2.38 -4.99
C LEU A 82 -9.31 0.86 -4.91
N SER A 83 -10.51 0.29 -4.74
CA SER A 83 -10.69 -1.16 -4.52
C SER A 83 -10.31 -2.03 -5.72
N GLY A 84 -10.21 -1.44 -6.91
CA GLY A 84 -9.79 -2.14 -8.12
C GLY A 84 -8.28 -2.31 -8.29
N VAL A 85 -7.47 -1.96 -7.28
CA VAL A 85 -6.01 -2.21 -7.25
C VAL A 85 -5.57 -2.83 -5.93
N ILE A 86 -4.67 -3.79 -6.00
CA ILE A 86 -4.11 -4.44 -4.81
C ILE A 86 -2.91 -3.65 -4.28
N LEU A 87 -2.87 -3.47 -2.96
CA LEU A 87 -1.68 -3.03 -2.24
C LEU A 87 -0.84 -4.27 -1.91
N LEU A 88 0.36 -4.35 -2.48
CA LEU A 88 1.29 -5.46 -2.25
C LEU A 88 1.88 -5.38 -0.84
N ALA A 89 1.81 -6.48 -0.09
CA ALA A 89 2.35 -6.59 1.27
C ALA A 89 3.83 -7.00 1.26
N GLY A 90 4.58 -6.64 2.30
CA GLY A 90 5.93 -7.12 2.53
C GLY A 90 7.01 -6.07 2.76
N ASP A 91 6.72 -4.77 2.69
CA ASP A 91 7.63 -3.71 3.12
C ASP A 91 7.39 -3.47 4.62
N LEU A 92 8.08 -4.26 5.46
CA LEU A 92 7.87 -4.30 6.91
C LEU A 92 8.52 -3.08 7.58
N PRO A 93 7.93 -2.58 8.68
CA PRO A 93 8.56 -1.51 9.43
C PRO A 93 9.85 -1.98 10.11
N ALA A 94 10.87 -1.13 10.13
CA ALA A 94 12.05 -1.25 10.97
C ALA A 94 11.72 -0.99 12.45
N ALA A 95 12.71 -1.12 13.33
CA ALA A 95 12.53 -0.93 14.77
C ALA A 95 12.05 0.47 15.16
N ASP A 96 12.30 1.49 14.32
CA ASP A 96 11.82 2.86 14.51
C ASP A 96 10.44 3.12 13.88
N GLY A 97 9.79 2.08 13.33
CA GLY A 97 8.51 2.16 12.65
C GLY A 97 8.59 2.62 11.19
N SER A 98 9.78 2.94 10.67
CA SER A 98 9.94 3.37 9.28
C SER A 98 9.89 2.19 8.31
N GLN A 99 9.31 2.41 7.13
CA GLN A 99 9.30 1.43 6.04
C GLN A 99 10.30 1.87 4.97
N SER A 100 11.02 0.92 4.36
CA SER A 100 12.09 1.23 3.41
C SER A 100 11.58 1.66 2.04
N GLY A 101 10.34 1.29 1.71
CA GLY A 101 9.76 1.44 0.37
C GLY A 101 10.15 0.30 -0.58
N LEU A 102 10.88 -0.69 -0.09
CA LEU A 102 11.36 -1.87 -0.82
C LEU A 102 10.97 -3.13 -0.04
N ILE A 103 10.87 -4.26 -0.76
CA ILE A 103 10.89 -5.57 -0.13
C ILE A 103 12.31 -6.10 -0.33
N ASP A 104 13.07 -6.21 0.76
CA ASP A 104 14.47 -6.61 0.72
C ASP A 104 14.79 -7.76 1.69
N THR A 105 16.09 -8.02 1.88
CA THR A 105 16.56 -9.10 2.75
C THR A 105 16.09 -8.97 4.20
N TYR A 106 15.87 -7.76 4.71
CA TYR A 106 15.31 -7.53 6.04
C TYR A 106 13.92 -8.14 6.14
N ASP A 107 13.01 -7.84 5.21
CA ASP A 107 11.63 -8.31 5.22
C ASP A 107 11.57 -9.84 5.10
N VAL A 108 12.32 -10.37 4.12
CA VAL A 108 12.43 -11.81 3.87
C VAL A 108 12.94 -12.54 5.11
N SER A 109 14.00 -12.01 5.74
CA SER A 109 14.58 -12.64 6.93
C SER A 109 13.64 -12.56 8.13
N THR A 110 12.88 -11.47 8.27
CA THR A 110 11.94 -11.26 9.36
C THR A 110 10.81 -12.28 9.33
N ILE A 111 10.16 -12.50 8.18
CA ILE A 111 9.13 -13.53 8.05
C ILE A 111 9.72 -14.91 8.30
N ARG A 112 10.85 -15.24 7.65
CA ARG A 112 11.43 -16.58 7.71
C ARG A 112 11.93 -16.97 9.10
N GLN A 113 12.53 -16.06 9.85
CA GLN A 113 13.10 -16.35 11.17
C GLN A 113 12.04 -16.42 12.28
N ASN A 114 10.84 -15.88 12.05
CA ASN A 114 9.79 -15.78 13.05
C ASN A 114 8.58 -16.67 12.73
N PHE A 115 8.75 -17.64 11.84
CA PHE A 115 7.74 -18.62 11.48
C PHE A 115 7.19 -19.35 12.72
N GLN A 116 5.86 -19.36 12.89
CA GLN A 116 5.16 -19.95 14.05
C GLN A 116 5.64 -19.44 15.42
N THR A 117 6.23 -18.24 15.47
CA THR A 117 6.54 -17.60 16.75
C THR A 117 5.26 -17.34 17.55
N THR A 118 5.35 -17.35 18.88
CA THR A 118 4.26 -16.92 19.78
C THR A 118 4.49 -15.52 20.35
N ASP A 119 5.65 -14.92 20.05
CA ASP A 119 6.00 -13.57 20.47
C ASP A 119 5.14 -12.54 19.73
N GLN A 120 4.32 -11.82 20.50
CA GLN A 120 3.36 -10.86 19.98
C GLN A 120 4.01 -9.66 19.29
N ALA A 121 5.23 -9.26 19.70
CA ALA A 121 5.93 -8.17 19.02
C ALA A 121 6.38 -8.59 17.62
N LYS A 122 6.79 -9.85 17.47
CA LYS A 122 7.17 -10.44 16.18
C LYS A 122 5.95 -10.65 15.28
N ILE A 123 4.84 -11.18 15.83
CA ILE A 123 3.57 -11.32 15.10
C ILE A 123 3.09 -9.94 14.61
N ALA A 124 3.02 -8.95 15.49
CA ALA A 124 2.62 -7.59 15.12
C ALA A 124 3.47 -7.00 13.99
N LEU A 125 4.73 -7.43 13.86
CA LEU A 125 5.61 -7.05 12.75
C LEU A 125 5.35 -7.87 11.48
N GLY A 126 5.36 -9.21 11.57
CA GLY A 126 5.43 -10.12 10.42
C GLY A 126 4.10 -10.74 9.95
N ASP A 127 3.01 -10.57 10.68
CA ASP A 127 1.68 -11.01 10.28
C ASP A 127 1.13 -10.10 9.17
N LEU A 128 1.16 -10.58 7.92
CA LEU A 128 0.81 -9.82 6.73
C LEU A 128 -0.68 -9.90 6.40
N ASP A 129 -1.34 -11.01 6.68
CA ASP A 129 -2.78 -11.19 6.45
C ASP A 129 -3.65 -10.87 7.68
N LEU A 130 -3.01 -10.55 8.81
CA LEU A 130 -3.62 -10.14 10.08
C LEU A 130 -4.43 -11.27 10.74
N ASP A 131 -4.05 -12.53 10.54
CA ASP A 131 -4.73 -13.70 11.10
C ASP A 131 -4.28 -14.06 12.54
N GLY A 132 -3.29 -13.33 13.08
CA GLY A 132 -2.73 -13.52 14.41
C GLY A 132 -1.50 -14.42 14.46
N GLY A 133 -0.93 -14.81 13.32
CA GLY A 133 0.25 -15.65 13.22
C GLY A 133 1.27 -15.18 12.19
N ILE A 134 2.41 -15.86 12.15
CA ILE A 134 3.33 -15.80 10.99
C ILE A 134 3.42 -17.22 10.45
N THR A 135 2.84 -17.45 9.28
CA THR A 135 2.63 -18.75 8.68
C THR A 135 3.14 -18.80 7.23
N THR A 136 2.88 -19.92 6.56
CA THR A 136 3.19 -20.06 5.13
C THR A 136 2.38 -19.08 4.27
N LEU A 137 1.25 -18.59 4.77
CA LEU A 137 0.41 -17.66 4.02
C LEU A 137 1.10 -16.29 3.90
N ASP A 138 1.65 -15.76 4.99
CA ASP A 138 2.49 -14.55 4.99
C ASP A 138 3.69 -14.68 4.07
N TRP A 139 4.36 -15.83 4.15
CA TRP A 139 5.47 -16.12 3.24
C TRP A 139 5.04 -16.09 1.77
N SER A 140 3.86 -16.64 1.46
CA SER A 140 3.34 -16.64 0.10
C SER A 140 2.97 -15.23 -0.39
N LEU A 141 2.46 -14.35 0.48
CA LEU A 141 2.14 -12.95 0.16
C LEU A 141 3.41 -12.15 -0.14
N LEU A 142 4.44 -12.34 0.69
CA LEU A 142 5.75 -11.72 0.50
C LEU A 142 6.39 -12.15 -0.84
N VAL A 143 6.40 -13.45 -1.13
CA VAL A 143 6.97 -14.00 -2.38
C VAL A 143 6.19 -13.53 -3.61
N GLN A 144 4.86 -13.47 -3.54
CA GLN A 144 4.04 -12.94 -4.64
C GLN A 144 4.37 -11.47 -4.90
N SER A 145 4.49 -10.67 -3.85
CA SER A 145 4.80 -9.24 -3.96
C SER A 145 6.20 -9.00 -4.55
N LEU A 146 7.19 -9.83 -4.20
CA LEU A 146 8.51 -9.81 -4.84
C LEU A 146 8.42 -10.11 -6.34
N GLY A 147 7.66 -11.15 -6.74
CA GLY A 147 7.50 -11.51 -8.15
C GLY A 147 6.92 -10.36 -8.99
N ILE A 148 5.90 -9.67 -8.47
CA ILE A 148 5.27 -8.55 -9.17
C ILE A 148 6.18 -7.32 -9.17
N LYS A 149 6.85 -7.02 -8.06
CA LYS A 149 7.66 -5.80 -7.93
C LYS A 149 8.85 -5.78 -8.89
N TYR A 150 9.50 -6.92 -9.10
CA TYR A 150 10.60 -7.01 -10.06
C TYR A 150 10.14 -6.96 -11.53
N ASP A 151 8.88 -7.30 -11.80
CA ASP A 151 8.31 -7.23 -13.15
C ASP A 151 7.80 -5.82 -13.53
N GLU A 152 7.54 -4.92 -12.56
CA GLU A 152 7.05 -3.55 -12.76
C GLU A 152 8.16 -2.49 -13.00
N GLU A 153 9.45 -2.87 -13.11
CA GLU A 153 10.58 -1.96 -13.37
C GLU A 153 10.80 -1.60 -14.85
#